data_AF-A0A2N9MV53-F1
#
_entry.id   AF-A0A2N9MV53-F1
#
_cell.length_a   1.000
_cell.length_b   1.000
_cell.length_c   1.000
_cell.angle_alpha   90.00
_cell.angle_beta   90.00
_cell.angle_gamma   90.00
#
_symmetry.space_group_name_H-M   'P 1'
#
loop_
_entity.id
_entity.type
_entity.pdbx_description
1 polymer ?
#
loop_
_entity_poly.entity_id
_entity_poly.type
_entity_poly.pdbx_seq_one_letter_code
_entity_poly.pdbx_strand_id
1 'polypeptide(L)'
;MDLQPDARKLLRDGMKPREFIDALLAKKQYIAGIEFVAHTLPPREGIWWGCLCLQHACGSALTPQDRAAAVAAVQWVLQPGDKTRAAAKFQGEAAGPASVAGHLAMGAYQAGPGIASPGGPAIPIPPFATAKSVANAVKLACTKSDPAKIIETQKLFVELGITVAEGRLI
;
A
#
# COMPACT_ATOMS: atom_id res chain seq x y z
N MET A 1 -3.15 -9.57 10.66
CA MET A 1 -3.58 -8.16 10.56
C MET A 1 -4.10 -7.75 11.93
N ASP A 2 -3.51 -6.72 12.53
CA ASP A 2 -3.95 -6.20 13.82
C ASP A 2 -4.98 -5.08 13.59
N LEU A 3 -6.27 -5.43 13.64
CA LEU A 3 -7.37 -4.46 13.50
C LEU A 3 -7.57 -3.68 14.80
N GLN A 4 -7.98 -2.42 14.68
CA GLN A 4 -8.44 -1.64 15.83
C GLN A 4 -9.63 -2.34 16.53
N PRO A 5 -9.76 -2.24 17.86
CA PRO A 5 -10.79 -2.95 18.63
C PRO A 5 -12.22 -2.71 18.12
N ASP A 6 -12.54 -1.48 17.71
CA ASP A 6 -13.88 -1.15 17.21
C ASP A 6 -14.15 -1.68 15.80
N ALA A 7 -13.12 -1.81 14.96
CA ALA A 7 -13.25 -2.47 13.66
C ALA A 7 -13.49 -3.98 13.84
N ARG A 8 -12.85 -4.59 14.84
CA ARG A 8 -13.02 -6.02 15.16
C ARG A 8 -14.45 -6.36 15.56
N LYS A 9 -15.16 -5.44 16.21
CA LYS A 9 -16.58 -5.61 16.60
C LYS A 9 -17.53 -5.72 15.40
N LEU A 10 -17.10 -5.32 14.21
CA LEU A 10 -17.90 -5.40 12.98
C LEU A 10 -17.78 -6.77 12.29
N LEU A 11 -16.81 -7.60 12.68
CA LEU A 11 -16.65 -8.94 12.13
C LEU A 11 -17.78 -9.87 12.61
N ARG A 12 -18.31 -10.67 11.68
CA ARG A 12 -19.31 -11.71 11.94
C ARG A 12 -18.89 -12.99 11.24
N ASP A 13 -19.28 -14.13 11.78
CA ASP A 13 -19.00 -15.42 11.15
C ASP A 13 -19.62 -15.51 9.75
N GLY A 14 -18.85 -16.00 8.78
CA GLY A 14 -19.27 -16.11 7.37
C GLY A 14 -19.33 -14.79 6.60
N MET A 15 -18.94 -13.66 7.21
CA MET A 15 -18.94 -12.35 6.55
C MET A 15 -17.98 -12.32 5.37
N LYS A 16 -18.45 -11.89 4.20
CA LYS A 16 -17.61 -11.75 3.00
C LYS A 16 -16.68 -10.54 3.15
N PRO A 17 -15.47 -10.56 2.53
CA PRO A 17 -14.55 -9.42 2.59
C PRO A 17 -15.19 -8.09 2.17
N ARG A 18 -16.06 -8.09 1.16
CA ARG A 18 -16.77 -6.89 0.72
C ARG A 18 -17.74 -6.36 1.77
N GLU A 19 -18.50 -7.24 2.42
CA GLU A 19 -19.45 -6.84 3.47
C GLU A 19 -18.73 -6.17 4.65
N PHE A 20 -17.52 -6.65 4.98
CA PHE A 20 -16.71 -6.03 6.03
C PHE A 20 -16.23 -4.62 5.63
N ILE A 21 -15.77 -4.43 4.39
CA ILE A 21 -15.40 -3.10 3.88
C ILE A 21 -16.59 -2.15 3.88
N ASP A 22 -17.76 -2.60 3.45
CA ASP A 22 -18.97 -1.78 3.45
C ASP A 22 -19.38 -1.37 4.87
N ALA A 23 -19.24 -2.28 5.85
CA ALA A 23 -19.47 -1.96 7.27
C ALA A 23 -18.47 -0.92 7.80
N LEU A 24 -17.20 -1.01 7.43
CA LEU A 24 -16.17 -0.03 7.80
C LEU A 24 -16.47 1.35 7.20
N LEU A 25 -16.87 1.40 5.92
CA LEU A 25 -17.27 2.63 5.24
C LEU A 25 -18.50 3.27 5.92
N ALA A 26 -19.53 2.47 6.22
CA ALA A 26 -20.74 2.95 6.89
C ALA A 26 -20.47 3.52 8.30
N LYS A 27 -19.47 2.98 9.00
CA LYS A 27 -19.02 3.46 10.32
C LYS A 27 -17.91 4.51 10.24
N LYS A 28 -17.53 4.96 9.05
CA LYS A 28 -16.45 5.93 8.79
C LYS A 28 -15.09 5.49 9.35
N GLN A 29 -14.87 4.18 9.48
CA GLN A 29 -13.61 3.58 9.96
C GLN A 29 -12.63 3.39 8.80
N TYR A 30 -12.29 4.49 8.12
CA TYR A 30 -11.55 4.42 6.85
C TYR A 30 -10.11 3.95 7.00
N ILE A 31 -9.45 4.27 8.11
CA ILE A 31 -8.08 3.77 8.39
C ILE A 31 -8.08 2.24 8.49
N ALA A 32 -9.03 1.66 9.21
CA ALA A 32 -9.20 0.21 9.25
C ALA A 32 -9.58 -0.36 7.87
N GLY A 33 -10.34 0.38 7.07
CA GLY A 33 -10.62 0.05 5.67
C GLY A 33 -9.35 -0.03 4.81
N ILE A 34 -8.47 0.99 4.89
CA ILE A 34 -7.18 1.02 4.19
C ILE A 34 -6.32 -0.17 4.60
N GLU A 35 -6.23 -0.45 5.89
CA GLU A 35 -5.45 -1.58 6.41
C GLU A 35 -6.03 -2.92 5.92
N PHE A 36 -7.34 -3.08 5.93
CA PHE A 36 -8.00 -4.28 5.45
C PHE A 36 -7.75 -4.50 3.95
N VAL A 37 -7.96 -3.47 3.12
CA VAL A 37 -7.70 -3.53 1.67
C VAL A 37 -6.25 -3.89 1.38
N ALA A 38 -5.29 -3.28 2.09
CA ALA A 38 -3.88 -3.57 1.89
C ALA A 38 -3.51 -5.04 2.19
N HIS A 39 -4.22 -5.69 3.11
CA HIS A 39 -4.00 -7.10 3.47
C HIS A 39 -4.74 -8.08 2.57
N THR A 40 -5.81 -7.65 1.88
CA THR A 40 -6.60 -8.53 1.01
C THR A 40 -6.17 -8.48 -0.44
N LEU A 41 -5.56 -7.38 -0.89
CA LEU A 41 -4.99 -7.28 -2.23
C LEU A 41 -3.73 -8.15 -2.36
N PRO A 42 -3.54 -8.86 -3.49
CA PRO A 42 -2.25 -9.43 -3.79
C PRO A 42 -1.18 -8.32 -3.92
N PRO A 43 0.10 -8.62 -3.69
CA PRO A 43 1.17 -7.62 -3.61
C PRO A 43 1.23 -6.65 -4.79
N ARG A 44 1.06 -7.16 -6.02
CA ARG A 44 1.12 -6.35 -7.24
C ARG A 44 0.01 -5.30 -7.28
N GLU A 45 -1.23 -5.74 -7.04
CA GLU A 45 -2.42 -4.90 -7.02
C GLU A 45 -2.40 -3.91 -5.85
N GLY A 46 -1.89 -4.33 -4.68
CA GLY A 46 -1.72 -3.45 -3.53
C GLY A 46 -0.72 -2.30 -3.80
N ILE A 47 0.42 -2.60 -4.42
CA ILE A 47 1.40 -1.57 -4.79
C ILE A 47 0.85 -0.66 -5.87
N TRP A 48 0.13 -1.21 -6.86
CA TRP A 48 -0.52 -0.41 -7.89
C TRP A 48 -1.58 0.54 -7.32
N TRP A 49 -2.47 0.05 -6.45
CA TRP A 49 -3.43 0.87 -5.72
C TRP A 49 -2.72 2.00 -4.95
N GLY A 50 -1.64 1.68 -4.25
CA GLY A 50 -0.82 2.67 -3.56
C GLY A 50 -0.23 3.73 -4.49
N CYS A 51 0.19 3.36 -5.70
CA CYS A 51 0.68 4.30 -6.72
C CYS A 51 -0.42 5.25 -7.21
N LEU A 52 -1.65 4.74 -7.38
CA LEU A 52 -2.81 5.58 -7.73
C LEU A 52 -3.14 6.57 -6.59
N CYS A 53 -3.11 6.12 -5.33
CA CYS A 53 -3.28 6.99 -4.16
C CYS A 53 -2.19 8.07 -4.08
N LEU A 54 -0.92 7.71 -4.32
CA LEU A 54 0.20 8.65 -4.39
C LEU A 54 -0.03 9.69 -5.47
N GLN A 55 -0.40 9.27 -6.68
CA GLN A 55 -0.65 10.15 -7.80
C GLN A 55 -1.80 11.12 -7.51
N HIS A 56 -2.86 10.65 -6.85
CA HIS A 56 -3.98 11.50 -6.44
C HIS A 56 -3.56 12.54 -5.39
N ALA A 57 -2.84 12.13 -4.35
CA ALA A 57 -2.50 13.02 -3.23
C ALA A 57 -1.37 14.00 -3.53
N CYS A 58 -0.35 13.56 -4.27
CA CYS A 58 0.87 14.34 -4.49
C CYS A 58 0.97 14.90 -5.92
N GLY A 59 0.27 14.31 -6.89
CA GLY A 59 0.32 14.72 -8.30
C GLY A 59 1.76 14.84 -8.82
N SER A 60 2.06 15.96 -9.47
CA SER A 60 3.40 16.28 -9.99
C SER A 60 4.37 16.82 -8.93
N ALA A 61 3.90 17.13 -7.73
CA ALA A 61 4.66 17.76 -6.65
C ALA A 61 5.51 16.74 -5.85
N LEU A 62 6.31 15.95 -6.56
CA LEU A 62 7.26 15.00 -5.98
C LEU A 62 8.68 15.57 -6.04
N THR A 63 9.41 15.39 -4.95
CA THR A 63 10.87 15.57 -4.93
C THR A 63 11.53 14.62 -5.94
N PRO A 64 12.77 14.88 -6.38
CA PRO A 64 13.49 13.96 -7.25
C PRO A 64 13.60 12.54 -6.66
N GLN A 65 13.83 12.42 -5.35
CA GLN A 65 13.92 11.14 -4.66
C GLN A 65 12.57 10.41 -4.64
N ASP A 66 11.48 11.11 -4.30
CA ASP A 66 10.14 10.50 -4.31
C ASP A 66 9.72 10.07 -5.71
N ARG A 67 10.08 10.86 -6.73
CA ARG A 67 9.81 10.52 -8.12
C ARG A 67 10.57 9.26 -8.54
N ALA A 68 11.84 9.13 -8.17
CA ALA A 68 12.63 7.95 -8.48
C ALA A 68 12.07 6.69 -7.78
N ALA A 69 11.64 6.80 -6.52
CA ALA A 69 10.99 5.72 -5.79
C ALA A 69 9.63 5.33 -6.41
N ALA A 70 8.82 6.31 -6.80
CA ALA A 70 7.53 6.08 -7.47
C ALA A 70 7.73 5.34 -8.80
N VAL A 71 8.70 5.77 -9.61
CA VAL A 71 9.06 5.09 -10.86
C VAL A 71 9.50 3.65 -10.58
N ALA A 72 10.35 3.42 -9.57
CA ALA A 72 10.81 2.07 -9.24
C ALA A 72 9.66 1.15 -8.78
N ALA A 73 8.70 1.67 -8.00
CA ALA A 73 7.51 0.93 -7.60
C ALA A 73 6.64 0.56 -8.82
N VAL A 74 6.39 1.50 -9.73
CA VAL A 74 5.64 1.25 -10.97
C VAL A 74 6.37 0.25 -11.88
N GLN A 75 7.69 0.38 -12.04
CA GLN A 75 8.49 -0.58 -12.82
C GLN A 75 8.38 -2.00 -12.26
N TRP A 76 8.36 -2.16 -10.94
CA TRP A 76 8.11 -3.46 -10.33
C TRP A 76 6.69 -3.97 -10.59
N VAL A 77 5.66 -3.13 -10.54
CA VAL A 77 4.28 -3.54 -10.88
C VAL A 77 4.17 -4.05 -12.33
N LEU A 78 4.86 -3.38 -13.26
CA LEU A 78 4.88 -3.74 -14.69
C LEU A 78 5.70 -5.00 -14.96
N GLN A 79 6.83 -5.15 -14.28
CA GLN A 79 7.73 -6.29 -14.44
C GLN A 79 8.24 -6.78 -13.07
N PRO A 80 7.42 -7.55 -12.32
CA PRO A 80 7.84 -8.08 -11.03
C PRO A 80 9.04 -9.02 -11.18
N GLY A 81 10.13 -8.75 -10.47
CA GLY A 81 11.31 -9.60 -10.51
C GLY A 81 12.45 -9.08 -9.63
N ASP A 82 13.52 -9.87 -9.50
CA ASP A 82 14.60 -9.54 -8.57
C ASP A 82 15.35 -8.25 -8.92
N LYS A 83 15.52 -7.97 -10.22
CA LYS A 83 16.13 -6.72 -10.69
C LYS A 83 15.30 -5.49 -10.30
N THR A 84 13.99 -5.52 -10.55
CA THR A 84 13.08 -4.41 -10.22
C THR A 84 12.90 -4.27 -8.71
N ARG A 85 12.93 -5.38 -7.95
CA ARG A 85 12.97 -5.37 -6.48
C ARG A 85 14.23 -4.70 -5.91
N ALA A 86 15.41 -5.04 -6.45
CA ALA A 86 16.67 -4.45 -6.01
C ALA A 86 16.71 -2.94 -6.30
N ALA A 87 16.23 -2.52 -7.47
CA ALA A 87 16.08 -1.11 -7.81
C ALA A 87 15.09 -0.40 -6.87
N ALA A 88 13.96 -1.02 -6.56
CA ALA A 88 12.96 -0.47 -5.64
C ALA A 88 13.51 -0.31 -4.21
N LYS A 89 14.33 -1.25 -3.72
CA LYS A 89 15.02 -1.11 -2.43
C LYS A 89 15.88 0.16 -2.40
N PHE A 90 16.77 0.29 -3.37
CA PHE A 90 17.72 1.41 -3.43
C PHE A 90 17.00 2.76 -3.48
N GLN A 91 15.98 2.90 -4.34
CA GLN A 91 15.23 4.14 -4.44
C GLN A 91 14.33 4.39 -3.23
N GLY A 92 13.77 3.33 -2.63
CA GLY A 92 12.95 3.42 -1.42
C GLY A 92 13.76 3.92 -0.21
N GLU A 93 14.97 3.40 -0.03
CA GLU A 93 15.91 3.85 1.01
C GLU A 93 16.33 5.31 0.79
N ALA A 94 16.59 5.71 -0.45
CA ALA A 94 16.97 7.09 -0.79
C ALA A 94 15.84 8.11 -0.56
N ALA A 95 14.57 7.72 -0.78
CA ALA A 95 13.41 8.56 -0.50
C ALA A 95 13.08 8.67 1.00
N GLY A 96 13.45 7.65 1.78
CA GLY A 96 13.35 7.65 3.23
C GLY A 96 11.94 7.36 3.79
N PRO A 97 11.82 7.22 5.12
CA PRO A 97 10.61 6.70 5.78
C PRO A 97 9.44 7.69 5.82
N ALA A 98 9.67 8.98 5.53
CA ALA A 98 8.60 9.99 5.45
C ALA A 98 8.00 10.11 4.04
N SER A 99 8.45 9.26 3.11
CA SER A 99 8.02 9.26 1.71
C SER A 99 6.92 8.23 1.48
N VAL A 100 5.81 8.69 0.89
CA VAL A 100 4.75 7.80 0.38
C VAL A 100 5.33 6.87 -0.69
N ALA A 101 6.10 7.43 -1.63
CA ALA A 101 6.73 6.66 -2.71
C ALA A 101 7.80 5.69 -2.17
N GLY A 102 8.55 6.10 -1.14
CA GLY A 102 9.51 5.26 -0.45
C GLY A 102 8.87 4.00 0.15
N HIS A 103 7.73 4.15 0.83
CA HIS A 103 6.97 3.00 1.34
C HIS A 103 6.51 2.05 0.23
N LEU A 104 6.05 2.57 -0.92
CA LEU A 104 5.66 1.72 -2.05
C LEU A 104 6.85 0.98 -2.64
N ALA A 105 7.99 1.65 -2.83
CA ALA A 105 9.19 1.03 -3.34
C ALA A 105 9.72 -0.07 -2.39
N MET A 106 9.66 0.17 -1.07
CA MET A 106 10.00 -0.85 -0.07
C MET A 106 9.01 -2.01 -0.06
N GLY A 107 7.72 -1.75 -0.25
CA GLY A 107 6.71 -2.80 -0.41
C GLY A 107 6.96 -3.69 -1.64
N ALA A 108 7.39 -3.09 -2.75
CA ALA A 108 7.79 -3.81 -3.97
C ALA A 108 9.03 -4.68 -3.72
N TYR A 109 10.06 -4.14 -3.08
CA TYR A 109 11.24 -4.92 -2.66
C TYR A 109 10.85 -6.14 -1.78
N GLN A 110 9.88 -5.94 -0.88
CA GLN A 110 9.39 -6.95 0.05
C GLN A 110 8.43 -7.99 -0.55
N ALA A 111 8.00 -7.81 -1.80
CA ALA A 111 7.00 -8.69 -2.43
C ALA A 111 7.59 -10.00 -3.00
N GLY A 112 8.78 -10.41 -2.53
CA GLY A 112 9.47 -11.62 -2.97
C GLY A 112 9.47 -12.74 -1.92
N PRO A 113 9.96 -13.94 -2.28
CA PRO A 113 10.00 -15.09 -1.37
C PRO A 113 11.03 -14.93 -0.22
N GLY A 114 11.98 -14.01 -0.37
CA GLY A 114 13.08 -13.83 0.56
C GLY A 114 14.01 -12.70 0.11
N ILE A 115 14.85 -12.23 1.03
CA ILE A 115 15.93 -11.28 0.78
C ILE A 115 17.21 -12.09 0.57
N ALA A 116 17.89 -11.86 -0.55
CA ALA A 116 19.19 -12.50 -0.81
C ALA A 116 20.21 -12.10 0.26
N SER A 117 20.92 -13.10 0.81
CA SER A 117 21.99 -12.90 1.79
C SER A 117 23.34 -13.27 1.16
N PRO A 118 24.40 -12.43 1.25
CA PRO A 118 25.71 -12.79 0.75
C PRO A 118 26.26 -14.04 1.46
N GLY A 119 26.41 -15.14 0.72
CA GLY A 119 27.03 -16.37 1.22
C GLY A 119 26.16 -17.23 2.16
N GLY A 120 24.85 -16.96 2.26
CA GLY A 120 23.94 -17.69 3.13
C GLY A 120 22.53 -17.88 2.56
N PRO A 121 21.66 -18.62 3.27
CA PRO A 121 20.27 -18.80 2.85
C PRO A 121 19.53 -17.45 2.82
N ALA A 122 18.52 -17.36 1.98
CA ALA A 122 17.69 -16.15 1.89
C ALA A 122 17.02 -15.86 3.23
N ILE A 123 17.01 -14.59 3.63
CA ILE A 123 16.33 -14.14 4.84
C ILE A 123 14.83 -14.09 4.52
N PRO A 124 13.98 -14.78 5.31
CA PRO A 124 12.54 -14.77 5.09
C PRO A 124 11.97 -13.38 5.31
N ILE A 125 11.04 -12.99 4.46
CA ILE A 125 10.33 -11.71 4.61
C ILE A 125 9.24 -11.90 5.67
N PRO A 126 9.11 -10.98 6.64
CA PRO A 126 8.04 -11.06 7.63
C PRO A 126 6.66 -11.16 6.95
N PRO A 127 5.73 -11.97 7.50
CA PRO A 127 4.38 -12.04 6.96
C PRO A 127 3.74 -10.66 6.83
N PHE A 128 3.06 -10.43 5.70
CA PHE A 128 2.36 -9.19 5.38
C PHE A 128 3.26 -7.94 5.28
N ALA A 129 4.58 -8.07 5.10
CA ALA A 129 5.48 -6.91 4.97
C ALA A 129 5.04 -5.94 3.86
N THR A 130 4.76 -6.45 2.65
CA THR A 130 4.25 -5.62 1.55
C THR A 130 2.92 -4.95 1.90
N ALA A 131 1.97 -5.68 2.48
CA ALA A 131 0.68 -5.13 2.89
C ALA A 131 0.84 -3.98 3.90
N LYS A 132 1.73 -4.12 4.89
CA LYS A 132 2.04 -3.06 5.85
C LYS A 132 2.67 -1.84 5.18
N SER A 133 3.59 -2.05 4.25
CA SER A 133 4.23 -0.98 3.47
C SER A 133 3.20 -0.21 2.64
N VAL A 134 2.30 -0.92 1.94
CA VAL A 134 1.19 -0.32 1.19
C VAL A 134 0.25 0.45 2.10
N ALA A 135 -0.20 -0.14 3.21
CA ALA A 135 -1.08 0.53 4.17
C ALA A 135 -0.45 1.82 4.72
N ASN A 136 0.85 1.80 5.05
CA ASN A 136 1.57 2.99 5.52
C ASN A 136 1.67 4.06 4.43
N ALA A 137 1.97 3.66 3.19
CA ALA A 137 1.99 4.58 2.06
C ALA A 137 0.63 5.28 1.88
N VAL A 138 -0.46 4.52 1.84
CA VAL A 138 -1.81 5.07 1.62
C VAL A 138 -2.24 5.96 2.79
N LYS A 139 -2.01 5.54 4.04
CA LYS A 139 -2.29 6.38 5.22
C LYS A 139 -1.50 7.69 5.20
N LEU A 140 -0.23 7.65 4.80
CA LEU A 140 0.61 8.83 4.67
C LEU A 140 0.17 9.71 3.49
N ALA A 141 -0.27 9.13 2.38
CA ALA A 141 -0.81 9.88 1.25
C ALA A 141 -2.05 10.70 1.65
N CYS A 142 -2.91 10.15 2.52
CA CYS A 142 -4.06 10.88 3.06
C CYS A 142 -3.67 12.18 3.77
N THR A 143 -2.47 12.28 4.35
CA THR A 143 -2.01 13.50 5.05
C THR A 143 -1.31 14.50 4.15
N LYS A 144 -1.10 14.16 2.86
CA LYS A 144 -0.54 15.07 1.86
C LYS A 144 -1.61 15.96 1.20
N SER A 145 -2.89 15.63 1.36
CA SER A 145 -4.00 16.52 1.00
C SER A 145 -4.24 17.60 2.06
N ASP A 146 -5.04 18.61 1.72
CA ASP A 146 -5.56 19.61 2.66
C ASP A 146 -6.10 18.93 3.93
N PRO A 147 -5.72 19.39 5.15
CA PRO A 147 -6.24 18.87 6.42
C PRO A 147 -7.76 18.73 6.48
N ALA A 148 -8.50 19.66 5.86
CA ALA A 148 -9.97 19.61 5.82
C ALA A 148 -10.51 18.45 4.97
N LYS A 149 -9.70 17.91 4.05
CA LYS A 149 -10.08 16.85 3.10
C LYS A 149 -9.59 15.47 3.52
N ILE A 150 -8.78 15.33 4.57
CA ILE A 150 -8.17 14.04 4.96
C ILE A 150 -9.21 12.91 5.07
N ILE A 151 -10.34 13.16 5.73
CA ILE A 151 -11.37 12.15 5.94
C ILE A 151 -12.07 11.76 4.62
N GLU A 152 -12.28 12.72 3.72
CA GLU A 152 -12.81 12.48 2.38
C GLU A 152 -11.81 11.67 1.54
N THR A 153 -10.53 12.06 1.56
CA THR A 153 -9.43 11.34 0.88
C THR A 153 -9.31 9.90 1.38
N GLN A 154 -9.42 9.67 2.69
CA GLN A 154 -9.39 8.32 3.25
C GLN A 154 -10.53 7.44 2.71
N LYS A 155 -11.76 7.98 2.66
CA LYS A 155 -12.90 7.27 2.07
C LYS A 155 -12.64 6.94 0.60
N LEU A 156 -12.20 7.93 -0.17
CA LEU A 156 -11.89 7.76 -1.60
C LEU A 156 -10.84 6.66 -1.82
N PHE A 157 -9.79 6.61 -1.00
CA PHE A 157 -8.74 5.61 -1.15
C PHE A 157 -9.22 4.19 -0.83
N VAL A 158 -10.15 4.01 0.12
CA VAL A 158 -10.81 2.71 0.33
C VAL A 158 -11.61 2.31 -0.91
N GLU A 159 -12.42 3.22 -1.46
CA GLU A 159 -13.23 2.97 -2.66
C GLU A 159 -12.39 2.68 -3.91
N LEU A 160 -11.24 3.36 -4.04
CA LEU A 160 -10.26 3.09 -5.08
C LEU A 160 -9.65 1.69 -4.94
N GLY A 161 -9.33 1.28 -3.72
CA GLY A 161 -8.80 -0.05 -3.43
C GLY A 161 -9.79 -1.17 -3.75
N ILE A 162 -11.07 -0.96 -3.47
CA ILE A 162 -12.17 -1.84 -3.92
C ILE A 162 -12.18 -1.95 -5.45
N THR A 163 -12.06 -0.82 -6.14
CA THR A 163 -12.09 -0.79 -7.62
C THR A 163 -10.91 -1.58 -8.22
N VAL A 164 -9.73 -1.50 -7.63
CA VAL A 164 -8.57 -2.32 -8.00
C VAL A 164 -8.81 -3.80 -7.70
N ALA A 165 -9.38 -4.13 -6.53
CA ALA A 165 -9.69 -5.51 -6.15
C ALA A 165 -10.68 -6.19 -7.11
N GLU A 166 -11.59 -5.42 -7.70
CA GLU A 166 -12.55 -5.90 -8.71
C GLU A 166 -11.96 -5.98 -10.13
N GLY A 167 -10.68 -5.65 -10.29
CA GLY A 167 -9.98 -5.72 -11.57
C GLY A 167 -10.33 -4.60 -12.55
N ARG A 168 -10.92 -3.50 -12.08
CA ARG A 168 -11.38 -2.39 -12.94
C ARG A 168 -10.29 -1.36 -13.27
N LEU A 169 -9.07 -1.55 -12.75
CA LEU A 169 -7.94 -0.63 -12.88
C LEU A 169 -6.58 -1.36 -12.92
N ILE A 170 -6.50 -2.60 -13.39
CA ILE A 170 -5.27 -3.44 -13.37
C ILE A 170 -4.69 -3.73 -14.75
#